data_AF-A0A9P7H191-F1
#
_entry.id   AF-A0A9P7H191-F1
#
_cell.length_a   1.000
_cell.length_b   1.000
_cell.length_c   1.000
_cell.angle_alpha   90.00
_cell.angle_beta   90.00
_cell.angle_gamma   90.00
#
_symmetry.space_group_name_H-M   'P 1'
#
loop_
_entity.id
_entity.type
_entity.pdbx_description
1 polymer ?
#
loop_
_entity_poly.entity_id
_entity_poly.type
_entity_poly.pdbx_seq_one_letter_code
_entity_poly.pdbx_strand_id
1 'polypeptide(L)'
;MAKTNGFIGFFSSDYNTFISLVFTTPLATTLLCLSLNETLFSGGFLKFVDENRPSVQFAVQIIANFMSSLQVITICRVINLGVRRRLKTKSMSMNQMRAWMDAMIPRVNWDLPIGYIFLLGLFVSVSMVLSAIWAAALTPVETSELIKGTVQVPAWDNITFVREYPSEVKSEGPGKHTALGKFTYSVGIQMLGSLLAGAASASPIHNSTRNHQKLDRTGYSYVGRSYGVGSSPGLGEVHYETGRSVLGWKYQELGYHAKVNCIYNETADFRLKTEGDIRWAAYGELPDSDDGREYSNYIGFGDGNAVVAMGVAHFKDKDVDVAPVRKYIGFAAGGFYKFLHKAQCEVNFEPTRFNITVSSRGKNITVVPTNDTDVPDIDPSRWLKGTLLRQFELIANDETNLYVSTVGTAFNTSIADHRLRLEMNNTLSSRASKNVTLEGIENAITAMVDDMLVAYSSAQIMVGDFKDEAQGFVRVTAIRIGEKKFAFAAFALNMVVVALFILEAIRTRGWKGMTEFDPSDIRHVMIAASEGGASLAHVGFSNSDKLGKIKLRVGETSNGRYTLAVDGEVSPTVVYENIRTGSDTNSERYKGSNVELITSNRSRESMI
;
A
#
# COMPACT_ATOMS: atom_id res chain seq x y z
N MET A 1 -13.65 2.48 65.89
CA MET A 1 -13.44 3.46 64.79
C MET A 1 -12.01 3.29 64.28
N ALA A 2 -11.83 2.53 63.20
CA ALA A 2 -10.58 2.51 62.43
C ALA A 2 -10.95 2.83 60.98
N LYS A 3 -10.35 3.88 60.42
CA LYS A 3 -10.48 4.25 59.02
C LYS A 3 -9.89 3.12 58.18
N THR A 4 -10.74 2.28 57.60
CA THR A 4 -10.33 1.34 56.57
C THR A 4 -10.02 2.10 55.29
N ASN A 5 -8.79 1.94 54.82
CA ASN A 5 -8.24 2.59 53.63
C ASN A 5 -9.16 2.41 52.41
N GLY A 6 -9.59 3.51 51.81
CA GLY A 6 -10.54 3.55 50.69
C GLY A 6 -10.10 2.81 49.41
N PHE A 7 -8.87 2.30 49.37
CA PHE A 7 -8.35 1.49 48.27
C PHE A 7 -8.80 0.02 48.34
N ILE A 8 -9.04 -0.52 49.54
CA ILE A 8 -9.47 -1.92 49.73
C ILE A 8 -11.00 -2.04 49.59
N GLY A 9 -11.75 -0.96 49.84
CA GLY A 9 -13.19 -0.89 49.55
C GLY A 9 -13.54 -0.93 48.06
N PHE A 10 -12.55 -0.72 47.17
CA PHE A 10 -12.71 -0.85 45.71
C PHE A 10 -12.77 -2.33 45.26
N PHE A 11 -12.32 -3.27 46.09
CA PHE A 11 -12.32 -4.71 45.80
C PHE A 11 -13.53 -5.45 46.40
N SER A 12 -14.58 -4.74 46.82
CA SER A 12 -15.87 -5.39 47.07
C SER A 12 -16.46 -5.87 45.74
N SER A 13 -17.12 -7.04 45.75
CA SER A 13 -17.68 -7.79 44.62
C SER A 13 -18.33 -6.92 43.52
N ASP A 14 -18.92 -5.77 43.89
CA ASP A 14 -19.68 -4.93 42.98
C ASP A 14 -18.87 -4.02 42.04
N TYR A 15 -17.58 -3.75 42.33
CA TYR A 15 -16.75 -2.80 41.56
C TYR A 15 -15.66 -3.46 40.70
N ASN A 16 -15.44 -4.77 40.85
CA ASN A 16 -14.42 -5.53 40.11
C ASN A 16 -14.59 -5.47 38.58
N THR A 17 -15.80 -5.23 38.10
CA THR A 17 -16.08 -5.09 36.66
C THR A 17 -15.42 -3.87 36.02
N PHE A 18 -15.04 -2.85 36.79
CA PHE A 18 -14.31 -1.68 36.30
C PHE A 18 -12.80 -1.94 36.10
N ILE A 19 -12.27 -3.07 36.59
CA ILE A 19 -10.91 -3.54 36.28
C ILE A 19 -10.74 -3.76 34.77
N SER A 20 -11.83 -4.03 34.04
CA SER A 20 -11.84 -4.13 32.57
C SER A 20 -11.27 -2.90 31.85
N LEU A 21 -11.44 -1.69 32.42
CA LEU A 21 -10.87 -0.45 31.87
C LEU A 21 -9.34 -0.39 32.00
N VAL A 22 -8.77 -1.13 32.95
CA VAL A 22 -7.32 -1.25 33.15
C VAL A 22 -6.66 -2.04 32.02
N PHE A 23 -7.39 -2.90 31.30
CA PHE A 23 -6.85 -3.63 30.15
C PHE A 23 -7.04 -2.88 28.83
N THR A 24 -8.22 -2.29 28.63
CA THR A 24 -8.61 -1.64 27.38
C THR A 24 -7.91 -0.29 27.19
N THR A 25 -7.69 0.48 28.26
CA THR A 25 -7.08 1.82 28.19
C THR A 25 -5.60 1.80 27.84
N PRO A 26 -4.74 0.97 28.47
CA PRO A 26 -3.33 0.89 28.09
C PRO A 26 -3.16 0.39 26.65
N LEU A 27 -3.92 -0.62 26.23
CA LEU A 27 -3.83 -1.14 24.86
C LEU A 27 -4.24 -0.08 23.83
N ALA A 28 -5.35 0.62 24.05
CA ALA A 28 -5.78 1.72 23.18
C ALA A 28 -4.73 2.84 23.11
N THR A 29 -4.11 3.17 24.24
CA THR A 29 -3.06 4.19 24.32
C THR A 29 -1.79 3.74 23.59
N THR A 30 -1.38 2.48 23.75
CA THR A 30 -0.24 1.89 23.03
C THR A 30 -0.47 1.91 21.52
N LEU A 31 -1.66 1.51 21.05
CA LEU A 31 -2.01 1.57 19.62
C LEU A 31 -1.96 3.00 19.08
N LEU A 32 -2.43 3.98 19.85
CA LEU A 32 -2.33 5.39 19.47
C LEU A 32 -0.87 5.84 19.40
N CYS A 33 -0.04 5.51 20.40
CA CYS A 33 1.38 5.85 20.41
C CYS A 33 2.13 5.22 19.23
N LEU A 34 1.90 3.94 18.93
CA LEU A 34 2.46 3.27 17.76
C LEU A 34 2.02 3.94 16.45
N SER A 35 0.76 4.37 16.39
CA SER A 35 0.21 5.06 15.24
C SER A 35 0.82 6.45 15.02
N LEU A 36 0.99 7.22 16.10
CA LEU A 36 1.56 8.57 16.11
C LEU A 36 3.06 8.56 15.78
N ASN A 37 3.81 7.61 16.34
CA ASN A 37 5.25 7.47 16.09
C ASN A 37 5.58 6.79 14.75
N GLU A 38 4.55 6.43 13.97
CA GLU A 38 4.69 5.70 12.71
C GLU A 38 5.58 4.46 12.82
N THR A 39 5.49 3.74 13.94
CA THR A 39 6.37 2.60 14.18
C THR A 39 6.12 1.52 13.14
N LEU A 40 7.17 1.19 12.39
CA LEU A 40 7.17 0.12 11.41
C LEU A 40 7.88 -1.09 12.00
N PHE A 41 7.29 -2.26 11.80
CA PHE A 41 7.85 -3.54 12.19
C PHE A 41 8.39 -4.23 10.94
N SER A 42 9.61 -4.73 11.02
CA SER A 42 10.31 -5.39 9.92
C SER A 42 11.02 -6.66 10.41
N GLY A 43 11.64 -7.40 9.50
CA GLY A 43 12.42 -8.61 9.83
C GLY A 43 11.55 -9.74 10.36
N GLY A 44 11.87 -10.24 11.56
CA GLY A 44 11.23 -11.43 12.14
C GLY A 44 9.72 -11.33 12.30
N PHE A 45 9.20 -10.16 12.70
CA PHE A 45 7.76 -9.96 12.85
C PHE A 45 7.03 -9.95 11.50
N LEU A 46 7.61 -9.29 10.49
CA LEU A 46 7.10 -9.32 9.10
C LEU A 46 7.02 -10.76 8.59
N LYS A 47 8.10 -11.52 8.73
CA LYS A 47 8.15 -12.93 8.32
C LYS A 47 7.10 -13.78 9.04
N PHE A 48 6.95 -13.60 10.35
CA PHE A 48 5.95 -14.32 11.14
C PHE A 48 4.52 -14.04 10.65
N VAL A 49 4.20 -12.77 10.41
CA VAL A 49 2.86 -12.36 9.94
C VAL A 49 2.60 -12.88 8.52
N ASP A 50 3.58 -12.83 7.62
CA ASP A 50 3.42 -13.31 6.25
C ASP A 50 3.27 -14.83 6.17
N GLU A 51 4.02 -15.59 6.96
CA GLU A 51 3.92 -17.06 6.99
C GLU A 51 2.64 -17.55 7.69
N ASN A 52 2.13 -16.80 8.68
CA ASN A 52 1.00 -17.21 9.52
C ASN A 52 -0.22 -16.28 9.41
N ARG A 53 -0.47 -15.70 8.22
CA ARG A 53 -1.56 -14.73 8.00
C ARG A 53 -2.91 -15.17 8.61
N PRO A 54 -3.41 -16.40 8.40
CA PRO A 54 -4.70 -16.83 8.98
C PRO A 54 -4.69 -16.89 10.50
N SER A 55 -3.61 -17.39 11.10
CA SER A 55 -3.46 -17.52 12.55
C SER A 55 -3.39 -16.15 13.24
N VAL A 56 -2.68 -15.20 12.62
CA VAL A 56 -2.60 -13.82 13.12
C VAL A 56 -3.97 -13.13 13.04
N GLN A 57 -4.69 -13.29 11.93
CA GLN A 57 -6.03 -12.72 11.80
C GLN A 57 -7.01 -13.31 12.82
N PHE A 58 -6.93 -14.62 13.07
CA PHE A 58 -7.73 -15.28 14.10
C PHE A 58 -7.42 -14.76 15.51
N ALA A 59 -6.13 -14.62 15.85
CA ALA A 59 -5.71 -14.06 17.13
C ALA A 59 -6.17 -12.61 17.31
N VAL A 60 -6.06 -11.78 16.27
CA VAL A 60 -6.57 -10.39 16.26
C VAL A 60 -8.08 -10.38 16.54
N GLN A 61 -8.86 -11.27 15.93
CA GLN A 61 -10.30 -11.33 16.14
C GLN A 61 -10.67 -11.74 17.58
N ILE A 62 -9.93 -12.69 18.18
CA ILE A 62 -10.14 -13.09 19.57
C ILE A 62 -9.87 -11.90 20.51
N ILE A 63 -8.74 -11.22 20.34
CA ILE A 63 -8.36 -10.08 21.17
C ILE A 63 -9.37 -8.94 21.00
N ALA A 64 -9.78 -8.64 19.76
CA ALA A 64 -10.76 -7.60 19.48
C ALA A 64 -12.13 -7.87 20.12
N ASN A 65 -12.64 -9.10 19.99
CA ASN A 65 -13.88 -9.52 20.63
C ASN A 65 -13.78 -9.44 22.16
N PHE A 66 -12.65 -9.83 22.74
CA PHE A 66 -12.40 -9.75 24.18
C PHE A 66 -12.35 -8.30 24.67
N MET A 67 -11.66 -7.41 23.96
CA MET A 67 -11.59 -5.99 24.33
C MET A 67 -12.95 -5.29 24.21
N SER A 68 -13.70 -5.60 23.15
CA SER A 68 -15.07 -5.10 23.01
C SER A 68 -15.98 -5.61 24.12
N SER A 69 -15.92 -6.89 24.48
CA SER A 69 -16.76 -7.45 25.55
C SER A 69 -16.48 -6.79 26.91
N LEU A 70 -15.21 -6.50 27.22
CA LEU A 70 -14.81 -5.75 28.41
C LEU A 70 -15.43 -4.33 28.45
N GLN A 71 -15.44 -3.62 27.33
CA GLN A 71 -16.08 -2.30 27.23
C GLN A 71 -17.60 -2.39 27.38
N VAL A 72 -18.23 -3.37 26.75
CA VAL A 72 -19.68 -3.60 26.82
C VAL A 72 -20.11 -3.95 28.25
N ILE A 73 -19.38 -4.83 28.94
CA ILE A 73 -19.63 -5.17 30.35
C ILE A 73 -19.58 -3.92 31.23
N THR A 74 -18.62 -3.02 30.97
CA THR A 74 -18.52 -1.74 31.70
C THR A 74 -19.77 -0.89 31.48
N ILE A 75 -20.21 -0.73 30.24
CA ILE A 75 -21.41 0.05 29.90
C ILE A 75 -22.65 -0.58 30.56
N CYS A 76 -22.82 -1.89 30.47
CA CYS A 76 -23.90 -2.64 31.11
C CYS A 76 -23.91 -2.44 32.63
N ARG A 77 -22.72 -2.42 33.26
CA ARG A 77 -22.62 -2.17 34.71
C ARG A 77 -23.00 -0.73 35.06
N VAL A 78 -22.54 0.25 34.28
CA VAL A 78 -22.94 1.65 34.46
C VAL A 78 -24.46 1.81 34.35
N ILE A 79 -25.08 1.13 33.39
CA ILE A 79 -26.55 1.07 33.24
C ILE A 79 -27.21 0.45 34.47
N ASN A 80 -26.72 -0.70 34.96
CA ASN A 80 -27.24 -1.37 36.16
C ASN A 80 -27.24 -0.42 37.36
N LEU A 81 -26.10 0.22 37.64
CA LEU A 81 -25.98 1.17 38.75
C LEU A 81 -26.91 2.38 38.58
N GLY A 82 -27.08 2.87 37.35
CA GLY A 82 -28.03 3.93 37.02
C GLY A 82 -29.49 3.56 37.30
N VAL A 83 -29.89 2.33 36.95
CA VAL A 83 -31.25 1.82 37.15
C VAL A 83 -31.54 1.56 38.63
N ARG A 84 -30.61 0.98 39.38
CA ARG A 84 -30.75 0.79 40.85
C ARG A 84 -31.06 2.10 41.55
N ARG A 85 -30.34 3.17 41.19
CA ARG A 85 -30.60 4.52 41.74
C ARG A 85 -31.98 5.06 41.33
N ARG A 86 -32.41 4.81 40.10
CA ARG A 86 -33.73 5.25 39.62
C ARG A 86 -34.86 4.53 40.35
N LEU A 87 -34.76 3.21 40.54
CA LEU A 87 -35.77 2.42 41.27
C LEU A 87 -35.95 2.88 42.72
N LYS A 88 -34.89 3.37 43.36
CA LYS A 88 -34.98 3.97 44.71
C LYS A 88 -35.81 5.25 44.77
N THR A 89 -35.90 5.99 43.67
CA THR A 89 -36.45 7.37 43.66
C THR A 89 -37.72 7.52 42.83
N LYS A 90 -37.97 6.63 41.87
CA LYS A 90 -39.11 6.68 40.96
C LYS A 90 -39.62 5.27 40.67
N SER A 91 -40.94 5.11 40.64
CA SER A 91 -41.58 3.91 40.12
C SER A 91 -41.37 3.80 38.60
N MET A 92 -41.38 2.58 38.08
CA MET A 92 -41.16 2.29 36.67
C MET A 92 -42.16 1.24 36.18
N SER A 93 -42.61 1.33 34.93
CA SER A 93 -43.51 0.33 34.37
C SER A 93 -42.80 -1.01 34.15
N MET A 94 -43.56 -2.11 34.16
CA MET A 94 -43.00 -3.46 34.00
C MET A 94 -42.27 -3.64 32.66
N ASN A 95 -42.81 -3.07 31.57
CA ASN A 95 -42.17 -3.10 30.25
C ASN A 95 -40.85 -2.32 30.22
N GLN A 96 -40.81 -1.17 30.89
CA GLN A 96 -39.57 -0.42 31.07
C GLN A 96 -38.56 -1.22 31.90
N MET A 97 -39.02 -1.92 32.96
CA MET A 97 -38.13 -2.69 33.84
C MET A 97 -37.48 -3.85 33.09
N ARG A 98 -38.27 -4.58 32.29
CA ARG A 98 -37.75 -5.59 31.36
C ARG A 98 -36.73 -5.00 30.39
N ALA A 99 -37.05 -3.89 29.72
CA ALA A 99 -36.13 -3.26 28.77
C ALA A 99 -34.79 -2.86 29.42
N TRP A 100 -34.81 -2.32 30.65
CA TRP A 100 -33.59 -1.99 31.38
C TRP A 100 -32.83 -3.22 31.85
N MET A 101 -33.50 -4.29 32.29
CA MET A 101 -32.85 -5.57 32.61
C MET A 101 -32.19 -6.19 31.38
N ASP A 102 -32.83 -6.11 30.22
CA ASP A 102 -32.30 -6.60 28.94
C ASP A 102 -31.15 -5.72 28.43
N ALA A 103 -31.06 -4.46 28.84
CA ALA A 103 -29.91 -3.59 28.58
C ALA A 103 -28.72 -3.86 29.54
N MET A 104 -28.96 -4.42 30.74
CA MET A 104 -27.90 -4.81 31.68
C MET A 104 -27.17 -6.10 31.29
N ILE A 105 -27.82 -6.94 30.47
CA ILE A 105 -27.25 -8.16 29.90
C ILE A 105 -27.55 -8.08 28.40
N PRO A 106 -26.61 -7.62 27.55
CA PRO A 106 -26.87 -7.08 26.20
C PRO A 106 -27.61 -8.10 25.31
N ARG A 107 -28.93 -8.16 25.44
CA ARG A 107 -29.81 -9.17 24.83
C ARG A 107 -31.03 -8.47 24.23
N VAL A 108 -31.48 -8.96 23.09
CA VAL A 108 -32.70 -8.47 22.44
C VAL A 108 -33.86 -9.35 22.87
N ASN A 109 -34.89 -8.73 23.43
CA ASN A 109 -36.12 -9.41 23.82
C ASN A 109 -37.25 -8.99 22.86
N TRP A 110 -37.73 -9.95 22.07
CA TRP A 110 -38.74 -9.74 21.04
C TRP A 110 -40.16 -9.56 21.59
N ASP A 111 -40.38 -9.82 22.88
CA ASP A 111 -41.68 -9.68 23.54
C ASP A 111 -41.97 -8.24 24.01
N LEU A 112 -41.03 -7.31 23.79
CA LEU A 112 -41.15 -5.90 24.18
C LEU A 112 -41.86 -5.06 23.09
N PRO A 113 -42.46 -3.91 23.46
CA PRO A 113 -42.94 -2.94 22.47
C PRO A 113 -41.84 -2.54 21.48
N ILE A 114 -42.20 -2.33 20.21
CA ILE A 114 -41.28 -2.09 19.08
C ILE A 114 -40.21 -1.02 19.39
N GLY A 115 -40.59 0.06 20.08
CA GLY A 115 -39.65 1.12 20.45
C GLY A 115 -38.48 0.65 21.33
N TYR A 116 -38.72 -0.28 22.27
CA TYR A 116 -37.67 -0.86 23.10
C TYR A 116 -36.84 -1.90 22.36
N ILE A 117 -37.45 -2.66 21.44
CA ILE A 117 -36.73 -3.59 20.55
C ILE A 117 -35.70 -2.83 19.72
N PHE A 118 -36.10 -1.71 19.10
CA PHE A 118 -35.19 -0.90 18.29
C PHE A 118 -34.01 -0.36 19.10
N LEU A 119 -34.25 0.14 20.31
CA LEU A 119 -33.20 0.64 21.20
C LEU A 119 -32.23 -0.46 21.65
N LEU A 120 -32.73 -1.63 22.02
CA LEU A 120 -31.90 -2.78 22.40
C LEU A 120 -31.12 -3.32 21.19
N GLY A 121 -31.75 -3.38 20.01
CA GLY A 121 -31.11 -3.77 18.76
C GLY A 121 -29.97 -2.82 18.37
N LEU A 122 -30.17 -1.51 18.54
CA LEU A 122 -29.11 -0.51 18.34
C LEU A 122 -27.97 -0.67 19.34
N PHE A 123 -28.28 -0.93 20.62
CA PHE A 123 -27.26 -1.18 21.64
C PHE A 123 -26.40 -2.42 21.32
N VAL A 124 -27.02 -3.52 20.91
CA VAL A 124 -26.32 -4.74 20.47
C VAL A 124 -25.55 -4.53 19.16
N SER A 125 -26.06 -3.70 18.26
CA SER A 125 -25.35 -3.36 17.03
C SER A 125 -24.09 -2.52 17.32
N VAL A 126 -24.18 -1.58 18.26
CA VAL A 126 -23.03 -0.78 18.70
C VAL A 126 -21.94 -1.67 19.31
N SER A 127 -22.29 -2.71 20.08
CA SER A 127 -21.28 -3.63 20.64
C SER A 127 -20.54 -4.43 19.55
N MET A 128 -21.22 -4.81 18.47
CA MET A 128 -20.58 -5.43 17.30
C MET A 128 -19.62 -4.47 16.59
N VAL A 129 -20.03 -3.21 16.41
CA VAL A 129 -19.19 -2.16 15.80
C VAL A 129 -17.92 -1.92 16.64
N LEU A 130 -18.03 -1.91 17.97
CA LEU A 130 -16.87 -1.82 18.85
C LEU A 130 -15.86 -2.94 18.58
N SER A 131 -16.31 -4.18 18.40
CA SER A 131 -15.42 -5.30 18.07
C SER A 131 -14.74 -5.11 16.71
N ALA A 132 -15.50 -4.70 15.69
CA ALA A 132 -14.95 -4.46 14.35
C ALA A 132 -13.86 -3.37 14.36
N ILE A 133 -14.06 -2.29 15.14
CA ILE A 133 -13.07 -1.21 15.27
C ILE A 133 -11.79 -1.70 15.96
N TRP A 134 -11.91 -2.50 17.03
CA TRP A 134 -10.76 -3.13 17.67
C TRP A 134 -10.00 -4.07 16.71
N ALA A 135 -10.72 -4.88 15.93
CA ALA A 135 -10.12 -5.78 14.96
C ALA A 135 -9.33 -4.99 13.90
N ALA A 136 -9.93 -3.94 13.34
CA ALA A 136 -9.28 -3.08 12.35
C ALA A 136 -8.07 -2.30 12.93
N ALA A 137 -8.11 -1.90 14.19
CA ALA A 137 -7.01 -1.23 14.87
C ALA A 137 -5.83 -2.16 15.20
N LEU A 138 -6.09 -3.46 15.36
CA LEU A 138 -5.08 -4.47 15.69
C LEU A 138 -4.54 -5.24 14.48
N THR A 139 -5.24 -5.19 13.36
CA THR A 139 -4.87 -5.94 12.15
C THR A 139 -3.54 -5.41 11.61
N PRO A 140 -2.51 -6.26 11.44
CA PRO A 140 -1.28 -5.87 10.77
C PRO A 140 -1.56 -5.55 9.30
N VAL A 141 -1.12 -4.38 8.85
CA VAL A 141 -1.26 -3.92 7.48
C VAL A 141 0.13 -3.88 6.85
N GLU A 142 0.26 -4.53 5.69
CA GLU A 142 1.47 -4.48 4.89
C GLU A 142 1.64 -3.07 4.30
N THR A 143 2.80 -2.48 4.54
CA THR A 143 3.18 -1.14 4.08
C THR A 143 4.61 -1.15 3.57
N SER A 144 5.14 0.02 3.22
CA SER A 144 6.48 0.14 2.69
C SER A 144 7.30 1.18 3.45
N GLU A 145 8.56 0.87 3.66
CA GLU A 145 9.56 1.78 4.23
C GLU A 145 10.60 2.15 3.16
N LEU A 146 11.14 3.36 3.24
CA LEU A 146 12.28 3.79 2.44
C LEU A 146 13.53 3.73 3.32
N ILE A 147 14.44 2.81 2.99
CA ILE A 147 15.73 2.67 3.65
C ILE A 147 16.84 3.18 2.72
N LYS A 148 17.96 3.61 3.29
CA LYS A 148 19.15 3.93 2.51
C LYS A 148 19.80 2.64 2.00
N GLY A 149 20.30 2.66 0.78
CA GLY A 149 21.05 1.56 0.19
C GLY A 149 21.96 2.05 -0.93
N THR A 150 22.73 1.14 -1.51
CA THR A 150 23.54 1.41 -2.70
C THR A 150 23.09 0.54 -3.88
N VAL A 151 23.23 1.07 -5.08
CA VAL A 151 22.86 0.40 -6.34
C VAL A 151 24.09 0.45 -7.25
N GLN A 152 24.45 -0.68 -7.84
CA GLN A 152 25.53 -0.70 -8.83
C GLN A 152 25.08 -0.02 -10.13
N VAL A 153 25.88 0.93 -10.61
CA VAL A 153 25.67 1.74 -11.82
C VAL A 153 26.86 1.57 -12.77
N PRO A 154 26.69 1.78 -14.10
CA PRO A 154 27.83 1.71 -15.02
C PRO A 154 28.88 2.78 -14.69
N ALA A 155 30.15 2.37 -14.69
CA ALA A 155 31.28 3.30 -14.55
C ALA A 155 31.77 3.74 -15.94
N TRP A 156 32.18 5.00 -16.05
CA TRP A 156 32.64 5.60 -17.32
C TRP A 156 34.09 6.08 -17.30
N ASP A 157 34.79 5.93 -16.18
CA ASP A 157 36.23 6.25 -16.08
C ASP A 157 37.09 5.36 -17.00
N ASN A 158 36.60 4.17 -17.33
CA ASN A 158 37.25 3.25 -18.27
C ASN A 158 36.36 2.99 -19.49
N ILE A 159 36.80 3.49 -20.64
CA ILE A 159 36.12 3.36 -21.94
C ILE A 159 36.90 2.51 -22.95
N THR A 160 37.85 1.68 -22.48
CA THR A 160 38.77 0.92 -23.34
C THR A 160 38.10 0.11 -24.46
N PHE A 161 36.88 -0.39 -24.22
CA PHE A 161 36.11 -1.18 -25.17
C PHE A 161 35.17 -0.36 -26.08
N VAL A 162 35.03 0.96 -25.85
CA VAL A 162 34.22 1.86 -26.67
C VAL A 162 35.08 2.32 -27.86
N ARG A 163 34.89 1.66 -29.01
CA ARG A 163 35.67 1.88 -30.23
C ARG A 163 34.77 2.02 -31.44
N GLU A 164 35.22 2.80 -32.42
CA GLU A 164 34.44 3.19 -33.60
C GLU A 164 34.07 1.95 -34.43
N TYR A 165 35.04 1.04 -34.61
CA TYR A 165 34.84 -0.21 -35.35
C TYR A 165 35.06 -1.44 -34.45
N PRO A 166 34.21 -2.47 -34.53
CA PRO A 166 34.36 -3.70 -33.75
C PRO A 166 35.77 -4.30 -33.88
N SER A 167 36.30 -4.32 -35.11
CA SER A 167 37.61 -4.88 -35.48
C SER A 167 38.79 -4.28 -34.73
N GLU A 168 38.64 -3.09 -34.13
CA GLU A 168 39.70 -2.42 -33.36
C GLU A 168 39.96 -3.08 -32.02
N VAL A 169 39.01 -3.86 -31.51
CA VAL A 169 39.16 -4.58 -30.24
C VAL A 169 39.20 -6.08 -30.48
N LYS A 170 38.31 -6.63 -31.31
CA LYS A 170 38.22 -8.06 -31.72
C LYS A 170 37.44 -8.19 -33.03
N SER A 171 37.55 -9.31 -33.76
CA SER A 171 36.86 -9.49 -35.06
C SER A 171 35.35 -9.17 -35.07
N GLU A 172 34.63 -9.40 -33.97
CA GLU A 172 33.20 -9.08 -33.81
C GLU A 172 32.93 -8.03 -32.71
N GLY A 173 33.99 -7.51 -32.08
CA GLY A 173 33.96 -6.71 -30.86
C GLY A 173 33.65 -7.50 -29.57
N PRO A 174 33.89 -6.91 -28.38
CA PRO A 174 33.67 -7.58 -27.11
C PRO A 174 32.17 -7.70 -26.78
N GLY A 175 31.74 -8.93 -26.48
CA GLY A 175 30.37 -9.23 -26.07
C GLY A 175 30.26 -10.46 -25.18
N LYS A 176 29.12 -10.59 -24.51
CA LYS A 176 28.80 -11.67 -23.57
C LYS A 176 27.33 -12.04 -23.69
N HIS A 177 27.06 -13.33 -23.80
CA HIS A 177 25.71 -13.89 -23.77
C HIS A 177 25.46 -14.58 -22.44
N THR A 178 24.35 -14.25 -21.79
CA THR A 178 23.93 -14.83 -20.50
C THR A 178 22.44 -15.11 -20.50
N ALA A 179 21.93 -15.74 -19.43
CA ALA A 179 20.49 -15.89 -19.22
C ALA A 179 19.74 -14.53 -19.18
N LEU A 180 20.43 -13.46 -18.79
CA LEU A 180 19.88 -12.10 -18.73
C LEU A 180 19.87 -11.38 -20.08
N GLY A 181 20.46 -11.93 -21.14
CA GLY A 181 20.47 -11.33 -22.46
C GLY A 181 21.85 -11.33 -23.14
N LYS A 182 21.93 -10.60 -24.25
CA LYS A 182 23.16 -10.34 -25.02
C LYS A 182 23.66 -8.95 -24.68
N PHE A 183 24.94 -8.82 -24.34
CA PHE A 183 25.59 -7.55 -24.00
C PHE A 183 26.83 -7.39 -24.88
N THR A 184 27.05 -6.20 -25.44
CA THR A 184 28.10 -6.00 -26.45
C THR A 184 28.46 -4.53 -26.60
N TYR A 185 29.72 -4.26 -26.94
CA TYR A 185 30.17 -2.92 -27.36
C TYR A 185 29.96 -2.66 -28.85
N SER A 186 29.65 -3.69 -29.64
CA SER A 186 29.29 -3.58 -31.06
C SER A 186 27.77 -3.41 -31.22
N VAL A 187 27.20 -2.41 -30.54
CA VAL A 187 25.75 -2.25 -30.37
C VAL A 187 25.04 -2.16 -31.73
N GLY A 188 25.58 -1.37 -32.65
CA GLY A 188 25.02 -1.14 -33.97
C GLY A 188 24.88 -2.40 -34.80
N ILE A 189 25.77 -3.39 -34.67
CA ILE A 189 25.74 -4.63 -35.47
C ILE A 189 24.99 -5.74 -34.74
N GLN A 190 25.21 -5.85 -33.43
CA GLN A 190 24.77 -7.01 -32.66
C GLN A 190 23.37 -6.88 -32.07
N MET A 191 22.78 -5.67 -32.07
CA MET A 191 21.43 -5.37 -31.56
C MET A 191 20.50 -4.72 -32.61
N LEU A 192 20.84 -4.83 -33.90
CA LEU A 192 20.14 -4.22 -35.05
C LEU A 192 18.61 -4.30 -34.96
N GLY A 193 18.06 -5.51 -34.89
CA GLY A 193 16.61 -5.70 -34.89
C GLY A 193 15.90 -4.98 -33.74
N SER A 194 16.51 -4.93 -32.54
CA SER A 194 15.94 -4.23 -31.40
C SER A 194 16.02 -2.71 -31.56
N LEU A 195 17.12 -2.19 -32.10
CA LEU A 195 17.29 -0.76 -32.38
C LEU A 195 16.31 -0.27 -33.45
N LEU A 196 16.11 -1.04 -34.52
CA LEU A 196 15.14 -0.73 -35.57
C LEU A 196 13.70 -0.81 -35.07
N ALA A 197 13.39 -1.79 -34.21
CA ALA A 197 12.08 -1.83 -33.54
C ALA A 197 11.87 -0.62 -32.61
N GLY A 198 12.93 -0.20 -31.91
CA GLY A 198 12.95 1.02 -31.10
C GLY A 198 12.68 2.28 -31.92
N ALA A 199 13.34 2.40 -33.08
CA ALA A 199 13.16 3.48 -34.04
C ALA A 199 11.74 3.52 -34.61
N ALA A 200 11.20 2.38 -35.04
CA ALA A 200 9.86 2.28 -35.59
C ALA A 200 8.76 2.66 -34.59
N SER A 201 8.96 2.33 -33.30
CA SER A 201 8.03 2.62 -32.20
C SER A 201 8.35 3.92 -31.43
N ALA A 202 9.20 4.78 -31.98
CA ALA A 202 9.64 6.00 -31.31
C ALA A 202 8.50 7.00 -31.07
N SER A 203 7.53 7.04 -32.00
CA SER A 203 6.39 7.96 -31.96
C SER A 203 5.12 7.22 -31.51
N PRO A 204 4.65 7.39 -30.26
CA PRO A 204 3.43 6.72 -29.81
C PRO A 204 2.20 7.30 -30.53
N ILE A 205 1.31 6.43 -31.02
CA ILE A 205 0.09 6.85 -31.73
C ILE A 205 -0.91 7.53 -30.78
N HIS A 206 -1.12 6.93 -29.61
CA HIS A 206 -1.96 7.51 -28.57
C HIS A 206 -1.20 8.61 -27.83
N ASN A 207 -1.91 9.58 -27.24
CA ASN A 207 -1.33 10.64 -26.41
C ASN A 207 -0.80 10.11 -25.05
N SER A 208 -0.19 8.93 -25.08
CA SER A 208 0.43 8.21 -23.97
C SER A 208 1.94 8.35 -24.05
N THR A 209 2.60 8.24 -22.90
CA THR A 209 4.06 8.10 -22.83
C THR A 209 4.51 6.84 -23.56
N ARG A 210 5.60 6.92 -24.35
CA ARG A 210 6.25 5.76 -24.96
C ARG A 210 6.56 4.73 -23.88
N ASN A 211 6.20 3.47 -24.10
CA ASN A 211 6.59 2.36 -23.24
C ASN A 211 7.39 1.37 -24.10
N HIS A 212 8.63 1.10 -23.72
CA HIS A 212 9.52 0.23 -24.49
C HIS A 212 10.31 -0.68 -23.57
N GLN A 213 10.60 -1.89 -24.04
CA GLN A 213 11.37 -2.86 -23.26
C GLN A 213 12.84 -2.45 -23.22
N LYS A 214 13.48 -2.72 -22.10
CA LYS A 214 14.93 -2.67 -21.99
C LYS A 214 15.55 -3.69 -22.95
N LEU A 215 16.72 -3.39 -23.52
CA LEU A 215 17.41 -4.22 -24.52
C LEU A 215 18.06 -5.50 -23.95
N ASP A 216 17.45 -6.11 -22.94
CA ASP A 216 17.90 -7.34 -22.33
C ASP A 216 16.70 -8.24 -21.95
N ARG A 217 16.96 -9.35 -21.27
CA ARG A 217 15.95 -10.34 -20.86
C ARG A 217 15.59 -10.26 -19.37
N THR A 218 15.88 -9.14 -18.70
CA THR A 218 15.48 -8.92 -17.30
C THR A 218 13.95 -8.74 -17.16
N GLY A 219 13.31 -8.34 -18.26
CA GLY A 219 11.88 -8.08 -18.36
C GLY A 219 11.47 -6.70 -17.84
N TYR A 220 12.42 -5.79 -17.61
CA TYR A 220 12.13 -4.40 -17.29
C TYR A 220 11.75 -3.60 -18.53
N SER A 221 10.87 -2.61 -18.35
CA SER A 221 10.45 -1.67 -19.40
C SER A 221 10.58 -0.22 -18.93
N TYR A 222 10.92 0.67 -19.85
CA TYR A 222 10.98 2.10 -19.61
C TYR A 222 9.62 2.73 -19.89
N VAL A 223 9.14 3.53 -18.94
CA VAL A 223 7.96 4.37 -19.10
C VAL A 223 8.42 5.80 -19.37
N GLY A 224 8.27 6.23 -20.62
CA GLY A 224 8.82 7.48 -21.15
C GLY A 224 10.12 7.25 -21.94
N ARG A 225 11.01 8.25 -21.93
CA ARG A 225 12.37 8.13 -22.48
C ARG A 225 13.31 7.53 -21.45
N SER A 226 14.26 6.71 -21.89
CA SER A 226 15.35 6.21 -21.04
C SER A 226 16.49 7.21 -20.88
N TYR A 227 16.64 8.16 -21.82
CA TYR A 227 17.77 9.12 -21.87
C TYR A 227 19.15 8.45 -21.85
N GLY A 228 19.23 7.17 -22.24
CA GLY A 228 20.49 6.44 -22.20
C GLY A 228 20.94 5.92 -20.84
N VAL A 229 20.15 6.10 -19.78
CA VAL A 229 20.50 5.73 -18.40
C VAL A 229 19.53 4.69 -17.83
N GLY A 230 19.89 4.11 -16.68
CA GLY A 230 19.03 3.12 -16.02
C GLY A 230 19.20 1.71 -16.56
N SER A 231 20.41 1.36 -17.00
CA SER A 231 20.78 -0.01 -17.40
C SER A 231 20.92 -0.97 -16.22
N SER A 232 21.16 -0.47 -15.01
CA SER A 232 21.39 -1.29 -13.82
C SER A 232 20.26 -2.23 -13.40
N PRO A 233 18.96 -1.89 -13.51
CA PRO A 233 17.90 -2.74 -13.01
C PRO A 233 17.91 -4.14 -13.63
N GLY A 234 18.03 -5.15 -12.78
CA GLY A 234 18.13 -6.56 -13.18
C GLY A 234 19.52 -7.03 -13.61
N LEU A 235 20.52 -6.14 -13.68
CA LEU A 235 21.92 -6.47 -14.00
C LEU A 235 22.85 -6.19 -12.82
N GLY A 236 22.74 -5.00 -12.23
CA GLY A 236 23.52 -4.58 -11.06
C GLY A 236 22.88 -5.04 -9.75
N GLU A 237 23.74 -5.23 -8.74
CA GLU A 237 23.31 -5.59 -7.39
C GLU A 237 22.78 -4.35 -6.64
N VAL A 238 21.81 -4.60 -5.75
CA VAL A 238 21.26 -3.60 -4.84
C VAL A 238 21.62 -4.02 -3.42
N HIS A 239 22.46 -3.24 -2.76
CA HIS A 239 22.90 -3.49 -1.39
C HIS A 239 22.05 -2.70 -0.40
N TYR A 240 21.43 -3.42 0.54
CA TYR A 240 20.59 -2.86 1.60
C TYR A 240 20.58 -3.81 2.80
N GLU A 241 20.08 -3.34 3.93
CA GLU A 241 19.97 -4.16 5.14
C GLU A 241 19.17 -5.44 4.88
N THR A 242 19.79 -6.59 5.16
CA THR A 242 19.30 -7.92 4.80
C THR A 242 18.01 -8.31 5.54
N GLY A 243 17.21 -9.20 4.93
CA GLY A 243 16.02 -9.79 5.55
C GLY A 243 14.68 -9.10 5.25
N ARG A 244 14.63 -8.22 4.24
CA ARG A 244 13.39 -7.55 3.77
C ARG A 244 13.21 -7.74 2.27
N SER A 245 11.96 -7.85 1.81
CA SER A 245 11.68 -7.97 0.37
C SER A 245 11.70 -6.60 -0.29
N VAL A 246 12.40 -6.49 -1.43
CA VAL A 246 12.49 -5.25 -2.21
C VAL A 246 11.24 -5.07 -3.06
N LEU A 247 10.58 -3.93 -2.91
CA LEU A 247 9.45 -3.53 -3.74
C LEU A 247 9.90 -2.67 -4.92
N GLY A 248 10.99 -1.92 -4.75
CA GLY A 248 11.57 -1.03 -5.74
C GLY A 248 12.69 -0.19 -5.13
N TRP A 249 13.33 0.65 -5.92
CA TRP A 249 14.39 1.52 -5.43
C TRP A 249 14.48 2.79 -6.29
N LYS A 250 15.15 3.79 -5.74
CA LYS A 250 15.41 5.08 -6.38
C LYS A 250 16.87 5.43 -6.22
N TYR A 251 17.51 5.89 -7.28
CA TYR A 251 18.90 6.29 -7.26
C TYR A 251 19.15 7.38 -8.30
N GLN A 252 20.33 7.98 -8.24
CA GLN A 252 20.78 8.97 -9.22
C GLN A 252 21.86 8.38 -10.11
N GLU A 253 21.79 8.70 -11.39
CA GLU A 253 22.76 8.28 -12.41
C GLU A 253 23.11 9.48 -13.28
N LEU A 254 24.37 9.58 -13.70
CA LEU A 254 24.83 10.59 -14.64
C LEU A 254 24.71 10.04 -16.06
N GLY A 255 24.34 10.90 -17.01
CA GLY A 255 24.24 10.52 -18.40
C GLY A 255 24.12 11.73 -19.32
N TYR A 256 23.61 11.51 -20.52
CA TYR A 256 23.42 12.56 -21.51
C TYR A 256 21.95 12.76 -21.82
N HIS A 257 21.49 14.00 -21.72
CA HIS A 257 20.26 14.41 -22.34
C HIS A 257 20.52 14.67 -23.83
N ALA A 258 20.34 13.63 -24.64
CA ALA A 258 20.45 13.73 -26.09
C ALA A 258 19.28 14.54 -26.67
N LYS A 259 19.61 15.64 -27.34
CA LYS A 259 18.70 16.47 -28.12
C LYS A 259 19.02 16.33 -29.59
N VAL A 260 18.03 15.92 -30.38
CA VAL A 260 18.17 15.76 -31.82
C VAL A 260 17.40 16.87 -32.51
N ASN A 261 18.03 17.50 -33.49
CA ASN A 261 17.42 18.52 -34.34
C ASN A 261 17.74 18.22 -35.80
N CYS A 262 16.72 18.07 -36.64
CA CYS A 262 16.87 17.67 -38.03
C CYS A 262 16.45 18.77 -39.00
N ILE A 263 17.18 18.90 -40.09
CA ILE A 263 16.89 19.83 -41.19
C ILE A 263 17.01 19.11 -42.55
N TYR A 264 16.38 19.68 -43.58
CA TYR A 264 16.72 19.34 -44.96
C TYR A 264 17.81 20.30 -45.46
N ASN A 265 18.98 19.75 -45.77
CA ASN A 265 20.11 20.50 -46.28
C ASN A 265 20.38 20.14 -47.74
N GLU A 266 19.74 20.87 -48.65
CA GLU A 266 19.87 20.67 -50.10
C GLU A 266 21.32 20.85 -50.59
N THR A 267 22.14 21.62 -49.86
CA THR A 267 23.55 21.87 -50.19
C THR A 267 24.52 20.83 -49.62
N ALA A 268 24.03 19.80 -48.90
CA ALA A 268 24.89 18.76 -48.34
C ALA A 268 25.62 17.99 -49.44
N ASP A 269 26.92 17.69 -49.26
CA ASP A 269 27.72 16.94 -50.24
C ASP A 269 27.42 15.43 -50.22
N PHE A 270 27.03 14.88 -49.06
CA PHE A 270 26.72 13.46 -48.89
C PHE A 270 25.62 12.96 -49.85
N ARG A 271 25.95 11.95 -50.67
CA ARG A 271 25.12 11.46 -51.78
C ARG A 271 25.41 10.01 -52.16
N LEU A 272 24.45 9.38 -52.84
CA LEU A 272 24.60 8.04 -53.41
C LEU A 272 25.19 8.09 -54.83
N LYS A 273 26.04 7.13 -55.16
CA LYS A 273 26.55 6.87 -56.51
C LYS A 273 26.59 5.37 -56.76
N THR A 274 26.19 4.95 -57.96
CA THR A 274 26.31 3.55 -58.38
C THR A 274 27.78 3.16 -58.62
N GLU A 275 28.17 1.99 -58.13
CA GLU A 275 29.47 1.35 -58.36
C GLU A 275 29.32 -0.03 -59.03
N GLY A 276 28.18 -0.26 -59.68
CA GLY A 276 27.84 -1.50 -60.39
C GLY A 276 26.35 -1.82 -60.27
N ASP A 277 25.97 -3.01 -60.75
CA ASP A 277 24.56 -3.41 -60.87
C ASP A 277 23.84 -3.60 -59.53
N ILE A 278 24.60 -3.92 -58.47
CA ILE A 278 24.06 -4.19 -57.12
C ILE A 278 24.77 -3.43 -56.01
N ARG A 279 25.77 -2.60 -56.33
CA ARG A 279 26.62 -1.90 -55.35
C ARG A 279 26.44 -0.39 -55.48
N TRP A 280 26.20 0.26 -54.35
CA TRP A 280 26.01 1.69 -54.23
C TRP A 280 26.97 2.26 -53.21
N ALA A 281 27.76 3.26 -53.58
CA ALA A 281 28.56 4.01 -52.65
C ALA A 281 27.79 5.23 -52.14
N ALA A 282 27.72 5.42 -50.83
CA ALA A 282 27.39 6.70 -50.24
C ALA A 282 28.70 7.42 -49.92
N TYR A 283 28.84 8.66 -50.40
CA TYR A 283 30.06 9.42 -50.21
C TYR A 283 29.81 10.92 -50.13
N GLY A 284 30.70 11.63 -49.46
CA GLY A 284 30.70 13.10 -49.35
C GLY A 284 31.14 13.58 -47.96
N GLU A 285 31.37 14.87 -47.82
CA GLU A 285 31.75 15.47 -46.54
C GLU A 285 30.52 15.82 -45.68
N LEU A 286 30.68 15.68 -44.37
CA LEU A 286 29.75 16.16 -43.36
C LEU A 286 30.29 17.44 -42.71
N PRO A 287 29.46 18.27 -42.06
CA PRO A 287 29.92 19.56 -41.52
C PRO A 287 31.01 19.45 -40.45
N ASP A 288 31.12 18.29 -39.80
CA ASP A 288 32.13 17.97 -38.80
C ASP A 288 33.22 17.03 -39.31
N SER A 289 33.34 16.78 -40.62
CA SER A 289 34.45 16.00 -41.21
C SER A 289 35.80 16.72 -41.08
N ASP A 290 36.84 15.98 -40.67
CA ASP A 290 38.21 16.47 -40.44
C ASP A 290 39.25 15.84 -41.37
N ASP A 291 38.99 14.66 -41.96
CA ASP A 291 39.91 13.98 -42.89
C ASP A 291 39.23 13.51 -44.18
N GLY A 292 38.54 14.43 -44.85
CA GLY A 292 37.95 14.19 -46.15
C GLY A 292 36.58 13.50 -46.09
N ARG A 293 36.22 12.85 -47.20
CA ARG A 293 34.86 12.37 -47.46
C ARG A 293 34.58 11.08 -46.71
N GLU A 294 33.39 11.00 -46.12
CA GLU A 294 32.83 9.71 -45.73
C GLU A 294 32.61 8.85 -46.97
N TYR A 295 32.80 7.55 -46.82
CA TYR A 295 32.60 6.58 -47.89
C TYR A 295 32.19 5.23 -47.32
N SER A 296 31.01 4.76 -47.72
CA SER A 296 30.48 3.45 -47.34
C SER A 296 29.77 2.79 -48.51
N ASN A 297 29.88 1.46 -48.59
CA ASN A 297 29.29 0.67 -49.66
C ASN A 297 28.02 -0.04 -49.18
N TYR A 298 26.97 0.03 -49.99
CA TYR A 298 25.64 -0.53 -49.74
C TYR A 298 25.26 -1.46 -50.88
N ILE A 299 24.41 -2.44 -50.57
CA ILE A 299 23.87 -3.37 -51.56
C ILE A 299 22.45 -2.92 -51.94
N GLY A 300 22.16 -2.80 -53.23
CA GLY A 300 20.84 -2.41 -53.70
C GLY A 300 20.66 -2.71 -55.18
N PHE A 301 19.54 -3.32 -55.55
CA PHE A 301 19.25 -3.74 -56.92
C PHE A 301 18.68 -2.60 -57.77
N GLY A 302 19.04 -2.62 -59.06
CA GLY A 302 18.51 -1.68 -60.06
C GLY A 302 18.95 -0.26 -59.78
N ASP A 303 18.03 0.70 -59.87
CA ASP A 303 18.31 2.14 -59.78
C ASP A 303 18.63 2.65 -58.37
N GLY A 304 18.84 1.76 -57.39
CA GLY A 304 19.19 2.13 -56.02
C GLY A 304 18.04 2.75 -55.23
N ASN A 305 16.80 2.62 -55.72
CA ASN A 305 15.63 3.23 -55.10
C ASN A 305 15.37 2.76 -53.66
N ALA A 306 15.83 1.56 -53.32
CA ALA A 306 15.70 0.94 -52.02
C ALA A 306 16.84 1.27 -51.03
N VAL A 307 17.90 1.96 -51.47
CA VAL A 307 19.09 2.22 -50.66
C VAL A 307 18.84 3.40 -49.71
N VAL A 308 19.22 3.24 -48.44
CA VAL A 308 19.26 4.32 -47.44
C VAL A 308 20.61 4.26 -46.75
N ALA A 309 21.40 5.31 -46.92
CA ALA A 309 22.68 5.49 -46.26
C ALA A 309 22.58 6.56 -45.17
N MET A 310 23.24 6.28 -44.04
CA MET A 310 23.48 7.23 -42.97
C MET A 310 24.99 7.46 -42.89
N GLY A 311 25.43 8.70 -43.04
CA GLY A 311 26.83 9.11 -42.94
C GLY A 311 27.09 9.77 -41.59
N VAL A 312 28.24 9.45 -41.00
CA VAL A 312 28.78 10.09 -39.79
C VAL A 312 30.27 10.30 -40.00
N ALA A 313 30.83 11.43 -39.53
CA ALA A 313 32.25 11.74 -39.74
C ALA A 313 33.17 10.78 -38.94
N HIS A 314 34.18 10.19 -39.60
CA HIS A 314 35.11 9.22 -39.00
C HIS A 314 36.23 9.87 -38.24
N PHE A 315 36.78 9.20 -37.22
CA PHE A 315 37.94 9.72 -36.50
C PHE A 315 39.23 9.51 -37.31
N LYS A 316 39.88 10.63 -37.66
CA LYS A 316 41.17 10.62 -38.35
C LYS A 316 42.24 9.87 -37.55
N ASP A 317 42.41 10.28 -36.30
CA ASP A 317 43.40 9.75 -35.37
C ASP A 317 42.69 8.90 -34.32
N LYS A 318 43.11 7.65 -34.19
CA LYS A 318 42.49 6.64 -33.31
C LYS A 318 43.13 6.61 -31.92
N ASP A 319 44.27 7.30 -31.76
CA ASP A 319 45.11 7.26 -30.56
C ASP A 319 45.09 8.59 -29.78
N VAL A 320 44.20 9.53 -30.13
CA VAL A 320 44.03 10.80 -29.39
C VAL A 320 43.28 10.62 -28.07
N ASP A 321 43.78 11.26 -27.02
CA ASP A 321 43.14 11.26 -25.69
C ASP A 321 41.77 11.95 -25.70
N VAL A 322 41.60 12.99 -26.53
CA VAL A 322 40.33 13.71 -26.69
C VAL A 322 39.96 13.75 -28.16
N ALA A 323 38.86 13.07 -28.50
CA ALA A 323 38.36 12.99 -29.85
C ALA A 323 37.76 14.35 -30.33
N PRO A 324 37.78 14.62 -31.65
CA PRO A 324 37.08 15.78 -32.22
C PRO A 324 35.57 15.68 -31.97
N VAL A 325 34.90 16.83 -32.01
CA VAL A 325 33.46 16.90 -31.76
C VAL A 325 32.70 16.31 -32.96
N ARG A 326 31.98 15.21 -32.74
CA ARG A 326 31.07 14.61 -33.73
C ARG A 326 29.62 14.83 -33.29
N LYS A 327 28.79 15.35 -34.18
CA LYS A 327 27.39 15.69 -33.88
C LYS A 327 26.43 15.42 -35.04
N TYR A 328 26.91 15.23 -36.27
CA TYR A 328 26.02 15.16 -37.42
C TYR A 328 25.80 13.74 -37.91
N ILE A 329 24.55 13.47 -38.29
CA ILE A 329 24.13 12.30 -39.06
C ILE A 329 23.54 12.82 -40.37
N GLY A 330 24.15 12.48 -41.51
CA GLY A 330 23.66 12.84 -42.84
C GLY A 330 22.95 11.67 -43.51
N PHE A 331 21.86 11.93 -44.24
CA PHE A 331 21.13 10.90 -44.96
C PHE A 331 21.26 11.05 -46.49
N ALA A 332 21.52 9.93 -47.16
CA ALA A 332 21.44 9.81 -48.61
C ALA A 332 20.57 8.61 -48.97
N ALA A 333 19.41 8.87 -49.58
CA ALA A 333 18.41 7.84 -49.86
C ALA A 333 17.97 7.82 -51.33
N GLY A 334 17.55 6.65 -51.80
CA GLY A 334 16.94 6.42 -53.11
C GLY A 334 15.46 6.82 -53.18
N GLY A 335 14.83 6.59 -54.34
CA GLY A 335 13.48 7.04 -54.64
C GLY A 335 12.38 6.57 -53.68
N PHE A 336 12.46 5.35 -53.14
CA PHE A 336 11.43 4.83 -52.22
C PHE A 336 11.45 5.53 -50.86
N TYR A 337 12.60 6.09 -50.47
CA TYR A 337 12.81 6.75 -49.19
C TYR A 337 13.21 8.22 -49.37
N LYS A 338 12.66 8.89 -50.39
CA LYS A 338 12.95 10.29 -50.73
C LYS A 338 12.79 11.25 -49.55
N PHE A 339 11.92 10.93 -48.59
CA PHE A 339 11.72 11.72 -47.38
C PHE A 339 12.95 11.78 -46.46
N LEU A 340 13.92 10.84 -46.59
CA LEU A 340 15.21 10.90 -45.90
C LEU A 340 16.30 11.58 -46.73
N HIS A 341 16.11 11.72 -48.04
CA HIS A 341 17.14 12.28 -48.91
C HIS A 341 17.48 13.72 -48.48
N LYS A 342 18.77 14.01 -48.25
CA LYS A 342 19.28 15.31 -47.77
C LYS A 342 18.76 15.72 -46.38
N ALA A 343 18.18 14.81 -45.61
CA ALA A 343 17.98 15.04 -44.19
C ALA A 343 19.35 15.04 -43.50
N GLN A 344 19.53 15.95 -42.54
CA GLN A 344 20.73 16.05 -41.73
C GLN A 344 20.29 16.35 -40.30
N CYS A 345 20.77 15.56 -39.35
CA CYS A 345 20.40 15.67 -37.95
C CYS A 345 21.61 15.96 -37.09
N GLU A 346 21.49 16.99 -36.25
CA GLU A 346 22.45 17.30 -35.20
C GLU A 346 22.02 16.62 -33.90
N VAL A 347 22.94 15.91 -33.25
CA VAL A 347 22.75 15.29 -31.93
C VAL A 347 23.63 16.02 -30.93
N ASN A 348 23.01 16.78 -30.02
CA ASN A 348 23.70 17.44 -28.93
C ASN A 348 23.54 16.62 -27.64
N PHE A 349 24.67 16.28 -27.02
CA PHE A 349 24.73 15.54 -25.76
C PHE A 349 25.00 16.52 -24.62
N GLU A 350 23.97 16.81 -23.82
CA GLU A 350 24.11 17.65 -22.63
C GLU A 350 24.30 16.76 -21.39
N PRO A 351 25.42 16.87 -20.64
CA PRO A 351 25.59 16.17 -19.38
C PRO A 351 24.43 16.50 -18.43
N THR A 352 23.76 15.49 -17.90
CA THR A 352 22.58 15.66 -17.05
C THR A 352 22.56 14.57 -15.99
N ARG A 353 22.11 14.93 -14.79
CA ARG A 353 21.85 13.97 -13.72
C ARG A 353 20.39 13.53 -13.79
N PHE A 354 20.15 12.24 -13.60
CA PHE A 354 18.82 11.65 -13.71
C PHE A 354 18.40 11.01 -12.40
N ASN A 355 17.15 11.24 -12.01
CA ASN A 355 16.48 10.50 -10.95
C ASN A 355 15.82 9.28 -11.57
N ILE A 356 16.29 8.10 -11.19
CA ILE A 356 15.78 6.82 -11.68
C ILE A 356 14.92 6.20 -10.59
N THR A 357 13.69 5.85 -10.93
CA THR A 357 12.78 5.12 -10.06
C THR A 357 12.43 3.78 -10.68
N VAL A 358 12.68 2.72 -9.93
CA VAL A 358 12.50 1.32 -10.35
C VAL A 358 11.42 0.67 -9.50
N SER A 359 10.48 0.01 -10.16
CA SER A 359 9.47 -0.85 -9.54
C SER A 359 9.81 -2.31 -9.80
N SER A 360 10.14 -3.07 -8.76
CA SER A 360 10.49 -4.49 -8.90
C SER A 360 9.26 -5.34 -9.27
N ARG A 361 8.10 -5.04 -8.66
CA ARG A 361 6.83 -5.76 -8.93
C ARG A 361 6.27 -5.45 -10.32
N GLY A 362 6.30 -4.18 -10.72
CA GLY A 362 5.80 -3.76 -12.03
C GLY A 362 6.80 -3.97 -13.15
N LYS A 363 8.07 -4.21 -12.83
CA LYS A 363 9.21 -4.21 -13.77
C LYS A 363 9.27 -2.95 -14.65
N ASN A 364 9.04 -1.80 -14.03
CA ASN A 364 9.02 -0.51 -14.71
C ASN A 364 10.19 0.37 -14.23
N ILE A 365 10.80 1.06 -15.18
CA ILE A 365 11.85 2.05 -14.97
C ILE A 365 11.30 3.41 -15.43
N THR A 366 11.44 4.41 -14.58
CA THR A 366 11.08 5.81 -14.90
C THR A 366 12.31 6.66 -14.68
N VAL A 367 12.63 7.47 -15.68
CA VAL A 367 13.82 8.33 -15.70
C VAL A 367 13.36 9.77 -15.82
N VAL A 368 13.82 10.62 -14.90
CA VAL A 368 13.47 12.04 -14.89
C VAL A 368 14.76 12.86 -14.75
N PRO A 369 15.06 13.78 -15.69
CA PRO A 369 16.21 14.66 -15.57
C PRO A 369 16.05 15.60 -14.37
N THR A 370 17.15 15.88 -13.67
CA THR A 370 17.21 16.94 -12.65
C THR A 370 17.56 18.28 -13.29
N ASN A 371 17.14 19.38 -12.67
CA ASN A 371 17.43 20.74 -13.16
C ASN A 371 18.79 21.25 -12.66
N ASP A 372 19.77 20.35 -12.47
CA ASP A 372 21.10 20.69 -11.99
C ASP A 372 21.92 21.29 -13.14
N THR A 373 22.55 22.44 -12.91
CA THR A 373 23.34 23.16 -13.94
C THR A 373 24.82 22.79 -13.92
N ASP A 374 25.30 22.16 -12.85
CA ASP A 374 26.69 21.77 -12.66
C ASP A 374 26.80 20.24 -12.60
N VAL A 375 26.80 19.63 -13.77
CA VAL A 375 26.89 18.17 -13.93
C VAL A 375 28.15 17.84 -14.72
N PRO A 376 29.08 17.03 -14.16
CA PRO A 376 30.28 16.63 -14.88
C PRO A 376 29.92 15.76 -16.09
N ASP A 377 30.70 15.91 -17.15
CA ASP A 377 30.60 15.09 -18.35
C ASP A 377 31.06 13.65 -18.04
N ILE A 378 30.22 12.65 -18.30
CA ILE A 378 30.56 11.24 -18.04
C ILE A 378 31.67 10.73 -18.97
N ASP A 379 31.83 11.36 -20.13
CA ASP A 379 32.92 11.06 -21.06
C ASP A 379 33.51 12.36 -21.62
N PRO A 380 34.49 12.96 -20.91
CA PRO A 380 35.23 14.12 -21.37
C PRO A 380 36.08 13.85 -22.62
N SER A 381 36.44 12.58 -22.88
CA SER A 381 37.25 12.18 -24.03
C SER A 381 36.46 12.22 -25.36
N ARG A 382 35.11 12.22 -25.27
CA ARG A 382 34.15 12.28 -26.39
C ARG A 382 34.08 11.04 -27.27
N TRP A 383 34.85 10.01 -26.95
CA TRP A 383 34.85 8.73 -27.67
C TRP A 383 33.49 8.06 -27.65
N LEU A 384 32.75 8.08 -26.54
CA LEU A 384 31.42 7.50 -26.43
C LEU A 384 30.43 8.17 -27.37
N LYS A 385 30.44 9.50 -27.40
CA LYS A 385 29.52 10.31 -28.22
C LYS A 385 29.76 10.05 -29.72
N GLY A 386 31.01 10.08 -30.17
CA GLY A 386 31.31 9.81 -31.58
C GLY A 386 31.14 8.34 -31.99
N THR A 387 31.55 7.40 -31.13
CA THR A 387 31.37 5.96 -31.38
C THR A 387 29.89 5.61 -31.49
N LEU A 388 29.05 6.19 -30.63
CA LEU A 388 27.61 6.01 -30.70
C LEU A 388 27.05 6.52 -32.02
N LEU A 389 27.46 7.71 -32.48
CA LEU A 389 27.00 8.24 -33.75
C LEU A 389 27.45 7.33 -34.91
N ARG A 390 28.70 6.85 -34.92
CA ARG A 390 29.16 5.90 -35.94
C ARG A 390 28.24 4.68 -36.07
N GLN A 391 27.63 4.21 -34.98
CA GLN A 391 26.74 3.05 -35.05
C GLN A 391 25.59 3.26 -36.05
N PHE A 392 25.14 4.49 -36.33
CA PHE A 392 24.14 4.75 -37.37
C PHE A 392 24.64 4.38 -38.76
N GLU A 393 25.89 4.69 -39.10
CA GLU A 393 26.45 4.33 -40.40
C GLU A 393 26.57 2.80 -40.54
N LEU A 394 27.05 2.12 -39.48
CA LEU A 394 27.11 0.65 -39.44
C LEU A 394 25.72 0.01 -39.56
N ILE A 395 24.73 0.54 -38.83
CA ILE A 395 23.33 0.07 -38.91
C ILE A 395 22.82 0.23 -40.34
N ALA A 396 23.01 1.38 -40.97
CA ALA A 396 22.59 1.59 -42.35
C ALA A 396 23.27 0.62 -43.33
N ASN A 397 24.56 0.35 -43.10
CA ASN A 397 25.36 -0.53 -43.94
C ASN A 397 24.82 -1.97 -43.91
N ASP A 398 24.59 -2.50 -42.71
CA ASP A 398 24.18 -3.90 -42.50
C ASP A 398 22.70 -4.16 -42.84
N GLU A 399 21.84 -3.14 -42.72
CA GLU A 399 20.38 -3.27 -42.85
C GLU A 399 19.82 -2.76 -44.19
N THR A 400 20.70 -2.47 -45.14
CA THR A 400 20.28 -2.26 -46.52
C THR A 400 20.24 -3.61 -47.25
N ASN A 401 19.02 -4.08 -47.54
CA ASN A 401 18.81 -5.29 -48.33
C ASN A 401 18.66 -4.95 -49.82
N LEU A 402 18.73 -5.96 -50.68
CA LEU A 402 18.73 -5.85 -52.13
C LEU A 402 17.52 -5.09 -52.69
N TYR A 403 16.35 -5.19 -52.04
CA TYR A 403 15.08 -4.60 -52.54
C TYR A 403 14.41 -3.60 -51.59
N VAL A 404 14.79 -3.57 -50.32
CA VAL A 404 14.13 -2.77 -49.27
C VAL A 404 15.19 -2.37 -48.23
N SER A 405 15.11 -1.14 -47.72
CA SER A 405 15.87 -0.73 -46.54
C SER A 405 15.00 -0.90 -45.29
N THR A 406 15.43 -1.75 -44.35
CA THR A 406 14.72 -1.89 -43.06
C THR A 406 14.89 -0.62 -42.23
N VAL A 407 16.03 0.07 -42.34
CA VAL A 407 16.23 1.43 -41.80
C VAL A 407 15.19 2.39 -42.36
N GLY A 408 15.10 2.52 -43.69
CA GLY A 408 14.13 3.41 -44.33
C GLY A 408 12.70 3.10 -43.91
N THR A 409 12.37 1.81 -43.77
CA THR A 409 11.05 1.35 -43.33
C THR A 409 10.77 1.70 -41.87
N ALA A 410 11.74 1.53 -40.97
CA ALA A 410 11.60 1.88 -39.55
C ALA A 410 11.36 3.39 -39.36
N PHE A 411 12.12 4.22 -40.06
CA PHE A 411 11.93 5.68 -40.03
C PHE A 411 10.56 6.07 -40.62
N ASN A 412 10.14 5.44 -41.72
CA ASN A 412 8.83 5.68 -42.31
C ASN A 412 7.70 5.37 -41.32
N THR A 413 7.80 4.27 -40.56
CA THR A 413 6.83 3.90 -39.52
C THR A 413 6.76 4.96 -38.42
N SER A 414 7.89 5.44 -37.90
CA SER A 414 7.90 6.52 -36.90
C SER A 414 7.22 7.79 -37.41
N ILE A 415 7.49 8.17 -38.67
CA ILE A 415 6.87 9.34 -39.30
C ILE A 415 5.35 9.14 -39.46
N ALA A 416 4.93 7.96 -39.89
CA ALA A 416 3.52 7.62 -40.07
C ALA A 416 2.77 7.65 -38.73
N ASP A 417 3.34 7.07 -37.68
CA ASP A 417 2.73 7.04 -36.33
C ASP A 417 2.67 8.44 -35.71
N HIS A 418 3.71 9.25 -35.88
CA HIS A 418 3.70 10.65 -35.44
C HIS A 418 2.62 11.46 -36.15
N ARG A 419 2.49 11.29 -37.47
CA ARG A 419 1.45 11.93 -38.27
C ARG A 419 0.06 11.51 -37.78
N LEU A 420 -0.17 10.21 -37.57
CA LEU A 420 -1.44 9.69 -37.07
C LEU A 420 -1.77 10.26 -35.68
N ARG A 421 -0.78 10.40 -34.79
CA ARG A 421 -0.97 11.07 -33.49
C ARG A 421 -1.44 12.51 -33.66
N LEU A 422 -0.83 13.28 -34.56
CA LEU A 422 -1.21 14.67 -34.82
C LEU A 422 -2.62 14.79 -35.42
N GLU A 423 -3.02 13.83 -36.26
CA GLU A 423 -4.37 13.70 -36.81
C GLU A 423 -5.39 13.43 -35.70
N MET A 424 -5.12 12.46 -34.82
CA MET A 424 -5.98 12.15 -33.68
C MET A 424 -6.13 13.32 -32.70
N ASN A 425 -5.10 14.16 -32.58
CA ASN A 425 -5.12 15.35 -31.72
C ASN A 425 -5.67 16.61 -32.43
N ASN A 426 -6.16 16.53 -33.67
CA ASN A 426 -6.63 17.66 -34.48
C ASN A 426 -5.60 18.80 -34.64
N THR A 427 -4.30 18.50 -34.57
CA THR A 427 -3.22 19.49 -34.67
C THR A 427 -2.51 19.46 -36.03
N LEU A 428 -2.73 18.42 -36.86
CA LEU A 428 -2.04 18.26 -38.13
C LEU A 428 -2.22 19.47 -39.07
N SER A 429 -3.44 20.00 -39.19
CA SER A 429 -3.78 21.10 -40.11
C SER A 429 -2.98 22.40 -39.86
N SER A 430 -2.36 22.53 -38.69
CA SER A 430 -1.55 23.70 -38.30
C SER A 430 -0.06 23.55 -38.61
N ARG A 431 0.41 22.37 -39.03
CA ARG A 431 1.84 22.06 -39.21
C ARG A 431 2.19 21.81 -40.68
N ALA A 432 3.36 22.28 -41.09
CA ALA A 432 3.90 22.00 -42.42
C ALA A 432 4.30 20.52 -42.53
N SER A 433 3.98 19.87 -43.66
CA SER A 433 4.27 18.43 -43.88
C SER A 433 5.75 18.09 -43.70
N LYS A 434 6.67 18.99 -44.09
CA LYS A 434 8.12 18.78 -43.92
C LYS A 434 8.51 18.71 -42.44
N ASN A 435 7.92 19.54 -41.59
CA ASN A 435 8.21 19.57 -40.15
C ASN A 435 7.72 18.29 -39.48
N VAL A 436 6.56 17.77 -39.88
CA VAL A 436 6.05 16.49 -39.37
C VAL A 436 7.00 15.34 -39.71
N THR A 437 7.53 15.32 -40.94
CA THR A 437 8.53 14.33 -41.34
C THR A 437 9.82 14.44 -40.53
N LEU A 438 10.38 15.65 -40.38
CA LEU A 438 11.60 15.88 -39.60
C LEU A 438 11.42 15.50 -38.12
N GLU A 439 10.31 15.87 -37.49
CA GLU A 439 9.99 15.47 -36.10
C GLU A 439 9.90 13.94 -35.94
N GLY A 440 9.37 13.23 -36.95
CA GLY A 440 9.34 11.76 -36.96
C GLY A 440 10.73 11.13 -37.05
N ILE A 441 11.63 11.74 -37.83
CA ILE A 441 13.06 11.36 -37.95
C ILE A 441 13.78 11.65 -36.63
N GLU A 442 13.56 12.83 -36.03
CA GLU A 442 14.13 13.22 -34.74
C GLU A 442 13.74 12.23 -33.64
N ASN A 443 12.46 11.84 -33.55
CA ASN A 443 12.00 10.85 -32.59
C ASN A 443 12.72 9.50 -32.78
N ALA A 444 12.86 9.05 -34.03
CA ALA A 444 13.50 7.77 -34.34
C ALA A 444 14.99 7.76 -33.96
N ILE A 445 15.74 8.81 -34.33
CA ILE A 445 17.15 8.96 -33.95
C ILE A 445 17.28 9.07 -32.43
N THR A 446 16.42 9.87 -31.80
CA THR A 446 16.41 10.04 -30.34
C THR A 446 16.22 8.71 -29.62
N ALA A 447 15.25 7.90 -30.07
CA ALA A 447 15.00 6.58 -29.51
C ALA A 447 16.21 5.65 -29.68
N MET A 448 16.82 5.64 -30.87
CA MET A 448 18.02 4.82 -31.14
C MET A 448 19.21 5.29 -30.29
N VAL A 449 19.46 6.59 -30.15
CA VAL A 449 20.54 7.14 -29.31
C VAL A 449 20.34 6.71 -27.86
N ASP A 450 19.12 6.91 -27.33
CA ASP A 450 18.76 6.51 -25.97
C ASP A 450 18.96 4.99 -25.77
N ASP A 451 18.51 4.16 -26.71
CA ASP A 451 18.63 2.70 -26.63
C ASP A 451 20.09 2.23 -26.76
N MET A 452 20.90 2.87 -27.60
CA MET A 452 22.33 2.58 -27.75
C MET A 452 23.13 2.96 -26.50
N LEU A 453 22.87 4.12 -25.89
CA LEU A 453 23.48 4.52 -24.63
C LEU A 453 23.16 3.51 -23.51
N VAL A 454 21.90 3.04 -23.42
CA VAL A 454 21.53 1.98 -22.47
C VAL A 454 22.27 0.67 -22.77
N ALA A 455 22.45 0.31 -24.04
CA ALA A 455 23.18 -0.89 -24.44
C ALA A 455 24.67 -0.82 -24.06
N TYR A 456 25.34 0.31 -24.33
CA TYR A 456 26.72 0.55 -23.89
C TYR A 456 26.83 0.51 -22.37
N SER A 457 25.90 1.17 -21.67
CA SER A 457 25.81 1.13 -20.20
C SER A 457 25.63 -0.30 -19.66
N SER A 458 24.85 -1.14 -20.36
CA SER A 458 24.67 -2.54 -19.98
C SER A 458 25.93 -3.37 -20.26
N ALA A 459 26.67 -3.04 -21.32
CA ALA A 459 27.95 -3.68 -21.65
C ALA A 459 29.07 -3.30 -20.66
N GLN A 460 29.07 -2.05 -20.16
CA GLN A 460 29.97 -1.61 -19.08
C GLN A 460 29.86 -2.54 -17.87
N ILE A 461 28.62 -2.80 -17.41
CA ILE A 461 28.36 -3.69 -16.27
C ILE A 461 28.68 -5.16 -16.60
N MET A 462 28.15 -5.69 -17.71
CA MET A 462 28.13 -7.14 -17.93
C MET A 462 29.37 -7.70 -18.62
N VAL A 463 30.01 -6.91 -19.48
CA VAL A 463 31.17 -7.30 -20.30
C VAL A 463 32.44 -6.71 -19.72
N GLY A 464 32.45 -5.41 -19.41
CA GLY A 464 33.61 -4.70 -18.86
C GLY A 464 33.83 -4.94 -17.36
N ASP A 465 32.77 -5.29 -16.62
CA ASP A 465 32.74 -5.27 -15.15
C ASP A 465 33.14 -3.89 -14.57
N PHE A 466 32.86 -2.84 -15.33
CA PHE A 466 33.10 -1.44 -14.98
C PHE A 466 31.83 -0.89 -14.33
N LYS A 467 31.83 -0.84 -12.99
CA LYS A 467 30.67 -0.48 -12.17
C LYS A 467 31.07 0.35 -10.95
N ASP A 468 30.22 1.31 -10.61
CA ASP A 468 30.31 2.15 -9.42
C ASP A 468 29.11 1.94 -8.51
N GLU A 469 29.21 2.37 -7.25
CA GLU A 469 28.08 2.36 -6.31
C GLU A 469 27.42 3.73 -6.22
N ALA A 470 26.16 3.82 -6.66
CA ALA A 470 25.33 4.99 -6.46
C ALA A 470 24.52 4.88 -5.16
N GLN A 471 24.53 5.94 -4.36
CA GLN A 471 23.66 6.04 -3.18
C GLN A 471 22.21 6.24 -3.61
N GLY A 472 21.30 5.55 -2.91
CA GLY A 472 19.88 5.60 -3.22
C GLY A 472 18.98 5.22 -2.04
N PHE A 473 17.69 5.21 -2.33
CA PHE A 473 16.65 4.78 -1.40
C PHE A 473 15.99 3.51 -1.91
N VAL A 474 16.04 2.45 -1.12
CA VAL A 474 15.39 1.17 -1.42
C VAL A 474 14.05 1.14 -0.71
N ARG A 475 12.98 0.84 -1.45
CA ARG A 475 11.65 0.64 -0.92
C ARG A 475 11.47 -0.82 -0.56
N VAL A 476 11.33 -1.10 0.72
CA VAL A 476 11.21 -2.47 1.27
C VAL A 476 9.84 -2.69 1.90
N THR A 477 9.44 -3.95 2.02
CA THR A 477 8.23 -4.35 2.76
C THR A 477 8.40 -4.10 4.27
N ALA A 478 7.35 -3.59 4.90
CA ALA A 478 7.25 -3.38 6.33
C ALA A 478 5.80 -3.61 6.80
N ILE A 479 5.60 -3.83 8.09
CA ILE A 479 4.27 -3.97 8.68
C ILE A 479 4.00 -2.81 9.63
N ARG A 480 2.77 -2.30 9.57
CA ARG A 480 2.21 -1.40 10.57
C ARG A 480 1.04 -2.08 11.26
N ILE A 481 0.88 -1.92 12.57
CA ILE A 481 -0.29 -2.43 13.29
C ILE A 481 -1.42 -1.42 13.16
N GLY A 482 -2.50 -1.82 12.50
CA GLY A 482 -3.70 -1.01 12.27
C GLY A 482 -3.51 0.17 11.32
N GLU A 483 -4.59 0.62 10.69
CA GLU A 483 -4.58 1.93 10.04
C GLU A 483 -4.74 3.05 11.07
N LYS A 484 -4.16 4.22 10.78
CA LYS A 484 -4.24 5.40 11.64
C LYS A 484 -5.68 5.72 12.05
N LYS A 485 -6.60 5.70 11.09
CA LYS A 485 -8.02 6.04 11.32
C LYS A 485 -8.68 5.14 12.36
N PHE A 486 -8.41 3.83 12.32
CA PHE A 486 -8.98 2.88 13.26
C PHE A 486 -8.31 2.94 14.64
N ALA A 487 -7.00 3.21 14.72
CA ALA A 487 -6.32 3.44 15.99
C ALA A 487 -6.91 4.66 16.74
N PHE A 488 -7.14 5.79 16.03
CA PHE A 488 -7.82 6.95 16.60
C PHE A 488 -9.26 6.64 17.04
N ALA A 489 -10.01 5.90 16.22
CA ALA A 489 -11.39 5.52 16.54
C ALA A 489 -11.47 4.62 17.78
N ALA A 490 -10.60 3.60 17.89
CA ALA A 490 -10.54 2.71 19.04
C ALA A 490 -10.20 3.48 20.33
N PHE A 491 -9.23 4.40 20.26
CA PHE A 491 -8.88 5.27 21.38
C PHE A 491 -10.05 6.19 21.78
N ALA A 492 -10.67 6.87 20.82
CA ALA A 492 -11.79 7.75 21.07
C ALA A 492 -12.96 7.01 21.73
N LEU A 493 -13.31 5.82 21.23
CA LEU A 493 -14.35 4.98 21.83
C LEU A 493 -14.00 4.56 23.26
N ASN A 494 -12.76 4.15 23.50
CA ASN A 494 -12.33 3.81 24.85
C ASN A 494 -12.46 5.02 25.80
N MET A 495 -12.08 6.21 25.34
CA MET A 495 -12.21 7.45 26.12
C MET A 495 -13.67 7.84 26.38
N VAL A 496 -14.60 7.57 25.44
CA VAL A 496 -16.03 7.77 25.66
C VAL A 496 -16.53 6.86 26.79
N VAL A 497 -16.14 5.58 26.81
CA VAL A 497 -16.54 4.64 27.88
C VAL A 497 -15.96 5.06 29.24
N VAL A 498 -14.69 5.46 29.27
CA VAL A 498 -14.05 6.00 30.49
C VAL A 498 -14.75 7.28 30.95
N ALA A 499 -15.08 8.20 30.04
CA ALA A 499 -15.80 9.42 30.36
C ALA A 499 -17.20 9.12 30.93
N LEU A 500 -17.94 8.17 30.34
CA LEU A 500 -19.24 7.72 30.86
C LEU A 500 -19.10 7.17 32.28
N PHE A 501 -18.08 6.37 32.56
CA PHE A 501 -17.79 5.88 33.90
C PHE A 501 -17.50 7.01 34.88
N ILE A 502 -16.61 7.96 34.53
CA ILE A 502 -16.24 9.10 35.40
C ILE A 502 -17.44 10.00 35.65
N LEU A 503 -18.23 10.33 34.62
CA LEU A 503 -19.42 11.15 34.74
C LEU A 503 -20.44 10.51 35.69
N GLU A 504 -20.68 9.21 35.56
CA GLU A 504 -21.59 8.49 36.45
C GLU A 504 -21.03 8.33 37.87
N ALA A 505 -19.72 8.12 38.03
CA ALA A 505 -19.05 8.14 39.34
C ALA A 505 -19.25 9.49 40.04
N ILE A 506 -19.03 10.61 39.35
CA ILE A 506 -19.20 11.96 39.89
C ILE A 506 -20.68 12.21 40.22
N ARG A 507 -21.59 11.92 39.28
CA ARG A 507 -23.04 12.12 39.44
C ARG A 507 -23.60 11.36 40.63
N THR A 508 -23.03 10.21 40.96
CA THR A 508 -23.46 9.34 42.07
C THR A 508 -22.65 9.53 43.34
N ARG A 509 -21.67 10.45 43.36
CA ARG A 509 -20.72 10.67 44.47
C ARG A 509 -19.98 9.38 44.85
N GLY A 510 -19.51 8.66 43.84
CA GLY A 510 -18.85 7.36 43.97
C GLY A 510 -19.81 6.29 44.45
N TRP A 511 -21.06 6.33 43.97
CA TRP A 511 -22.10 5.36 44.30
C TRP A 511 -22.38 5.16 45.81
N LYS A 512 -22.12 6.18 46.63
CA LYS A 512 -22.41 6.14 48.07
C LYS A 512 -23.92 6.06 48.34
N GLY A 513 -24.34 5.09 49.15
CA GLY A 513 -25.73 4.96 49.61
C GLY A 513 -26.68 4.26 48.62
N MET A 514 -26.14 3.47 47.68
CA MET A 514 -26.94 2.58 46.84
C MET A 514 -27.52 1.42 47.64
N THR A 515 -28.65 0.91 47.16
CA THR A 515 -29.25 -0.34 47.66
C THR A 515 -28.44 -1.54 47.16
N GLU A 516 -28.26 -2.53 48.02
CA GLU A 516 -27.65 -3.82 47.64
C GLU A 516 -28.50 -4.57 46.60
N PHE A 517 -29.81 -4.29 46.56
CA PHE A 517 -30.74 -4.82 45.56
C PHE A 517 -30.26 -4.60 44.12
N ASP A 518 -30.05 -5.71 43.41
CA ASP A 518 -29.74 -5.76 41.98
C ASP A 518 -30.94 -6.37 41.22
N PRO A 519 -31.64 -5.60 40.37
CA PRO A 519 -32.75 -6.15 39.57
C PRO A 519 -32.31 -7.17 38.51
N SER A 520 -31.01 -7.21 38.15
CA SER A 520 -30.46 -8.23 37.25
C SER A 520 -30.11 -9.54 37.96
N ASP A 521 -29.98 -9.51 39.30
CA ASP A 521 -29.77 -10.72 40.09
C ASP A 521 -31.12 -11.30 40.51
N ILE A 522 -31.45 -12.47 39.96
CA ILE A 522 -32.70 -13.16 40.26
C ILE A 522 -32.86 -13.42 41.77
N ARG A 523 -31.76 -13.57 42.52
CA ARG A 523 -31.78 -13.76 43.97
C ARG A 523 -32.39 -12.55 44.69
N HIS A 524 -31.93 -11.35 44.33
CA HIS A 524 -32.46 -10.11 44.91
C HIS A 524 -33.91 -9.88 44.53
N VAL A 525 -34.28 -10.15 43.26
CA VAL A 525 -35.66 -10.03 42.79
C VAL A 525 -36.58 -11.01 43.53
N MET A 526 -36.14 -12.25 43.76
CA MET A 526 -36.90 -13.26 44.50
C MET A 526 -37.12 -12.89 45.96
N ILE A 527 -36.07 -12.43 46.67
CA ILE A 527 -36.19 -11.98 48.06
C ILE A 527 -37.17 -10.80 48.14
N ALA A 528 -37.00 -9.79 47.28
CA ALA A 528 -37.86 -8.61 47.27
C ALA A 528 -39.31 -8.92 46.90
N ALA A 529 -39.55 -9.86 45.99
CA ALA A 529 -40.89 -10.33 45.65
C ALA A 529 -41.52 -11.15 46.79
N SER A 530 -40.71 -11.87 47.58
CA SER A 530 -41.17 -12.67 48.72
C SER A 530 -41.39 -11.86 50.00
N GLU A 531 -40.88 -10.65 50.15
CA GLU A 531 -41.26 -9.82 51.32
C GLU A 531 -42.77 -9.50 51.36
N GLY A 532 -43.49 -9.70 50.25
CA GLY A 532 -44.96 -9.71 50.21
C GLY A 532 -45.64 -11.04 50.61
N GLY A 533 -44.89 -12.10 50.94
CA GLY A 533 -45.40 -13.45 51.29
C GLY A 533 -44.41 -14.27 52.13
N ALA A 534 -44.79 -14.57 53.38
CA ALA A 534 -43.91 -14.74 54.54
C ALA A 534 -42.83 -15.87 54.57
N SER A 535 -42.72 -16.80 53.62
CA SER A 535 -41.83 -17.99 53.79
C SER A 535 -40.44 -17.89 53.14
N LEU A 536 -40.32 -17.41 51.89
CA LEU A 536 -39.02 -17.36 51.19
C LEU A 536 -38.09 -16.29 51.78
N ALA A 537 -38.66 -15.16 52.23
CA ALA A 537 -37.93 -14.09 52.91
C ALA A 537 -37.25 -14.60 54.19
N HIS A 538 -37.96 -15.40 55.01
CA HIS A 538 -37.43 -15.94 56.26
C HIS A 538 -36.20 -16.85 56.06
N VAL A 539 -36.19 -17.65 54.99
CA VAL A 539 -35.04 -18.50 54.62
C VAL A 539 -33.89 -17.68 54.03
N GLY A 540 -34.19 -16.66 53.22
CA GLY A 540 -33.18 -15.76 52.64
C GLY A 540 -32.44 -14.92 53.69
N PHE A 541 -33.13 -14.45 54.73
CA PHE A 541 -32.52 -13.61 55.79
C PHE A 541 -31.79 -14.40 56.88
N SER A 542 -32.14 -15.67 57.10
CA SER A 542 -31.51 -16.50 58.14
C SER A 542 -30.14 -17.09 57.72
N ASN A 543 -29.82 -17.16 56.43
CA ASN A 543 -28.52 -17.65 55.93
C ASN A 543 -28.13 -17.00 54.58
N SER A 544 -27.70 -15.73 54.60
CA SER A 544 -27.17 -15.01 53.41
C SER A 544 -26.11 -15.81 52.64
N ASP A 545 -25.26 -16.54 53.36
CA ASP A 545 -24.10 -17.24 52.80
C ASP A 545 -24.47 -18.57 52.09
N LYS A 546 -25.73 -19.03 52.24
CA LYS A 546 -26.23 -20.27 51.64
C LYS A 546 -27.25 -20.05 50.52
N LEU A 547 -27.50 -18.80 50.13
CA LEU A 547 -28.52 -18.44 49.13
C LEU A 547 -28.33 -19.15 47.78
N GLY A 548 -27.08 -19.37 47.35
CA GLY A 548 -26.76 -20.10 46.12
C GLY A 548 -27.01 -21.61 46.19
N LYS A 549 -27.32 -22.17 47.37
CA LYS A 549 -27.56 -23.61 47.58
C LYS A 549 -29.04 -23.95 47.76
N ILE A 550 -29.93 -22.95 47.73
CA ILE A 550 -31.37 -23.13 47.89
C ILE A 550 -31.95 -23.73 46.59
N LYS A 551 -32.56 -24.91 46.70
CA LYS A 551 -33.28 -25.54 45.57
C LYS A 551 -34.71 -25.00 45.51
N LEU A 552 -35.11 -24.57 44.33
CA LEU A 552 -36.41 -23.94 44.07
C LEU A 552 -37.21 -24.79 43.10
N ARG A 553 -38.51 -24.94 43.35
CA ARG A 553 -39.46 -25.59 42.44
C ARG A 553 -40.60 -24.62 42.09
N VAL A 554 -41.12 -24.72 40.87
CA VAL A 554 -42.33 -24.01 40.45
C VAL A 554 -43.53 -24.87 40.84
N GLY A 555 -44.48 -24.31 41.58
CA GLY A 555 -45.77 -24.91 41.89
C GLY A 555 -46.91 -24.09 41.30
N GLU A 556 -47.93 -24.76 40.78
CA GLU A 556 -49.14 -24.11 40.30
C GLU A 556 -50.19 -24.09 41.42
N THR A 557 -50.76 -22.91 41.68
CA THR A 557 -51.89 -22.78 42.61
C THR A 557 -53.19 -23.17 41.92
N SER A 558 -54.19 -23.57 42.69
CA SER A 558 -55.52 -23.97 42.20
C SER A 558 -56.24 -22.93 41.32
N ASN A 559 -55.76 -21.68 41.31
CA ASN A 559 -56.30 -20.57 40.54
C ASN A 559 -55.48 -20.28 39.26
N GLY A 560 -54.60 -21.18 38.84
CA GLY A 560 -53.76 -21.03 37.64
C GLY A 560 -52.62 -20.01 37.78
N ARG A 561 -52.24 -19.63 39.00
CA ARG A 561 -51.08 -18.76 39.25
C ARG A 561 -49.86 -19.59 39.62
N TYR A 562 -48.69 -19.18 39.14
CA TYR A 562 -47.42 -19.83 39.47
C TYR A 562 -46.82 -19.28 40.76
N THR A 563 -46.28 -20.18 41.58
CA THR A 563 -45.57 -19.87 42.83
C THR A 563 -44.22 -20.56 42.81
N LEU A 564 -43.24 -19.98 43.48
CA LEU A 564 -41.92 -20.58 43.67
C LEU A 564 -41.85 -21.07 45.12
N ALA A 565 -41.58 -22.35 45.32
CA ALA A 565 -41.45 -22.97 46.63
C ALA A 565 -40.03 -23.50 46.83
N VAL A 566 -39.53 -23.45 48.07
CA VAL A 566 -38.28 -24.11 48.44
C VAL A 566 -38.52 -25.62 48.50
N ASP A 567 -37.62 -26.39 47.90
CA ASP A 567 -37.67 -27.85 47.91
C ASP A 567 -37.53 -28.36 49.36
N GLY A 568 -38.57 -29.01 49.89
CA GLY A 568 -38.63 -29.53 51.27
C GLY A 568 -39.56 -28.79 52.25
N GLU A 569 -40.09 -27.62 51.92
CA GLU A 569 -41.13 -26.94 52.72
C GLU A 569 -42.52 -27.02 52.05
N VAL A 570 -43.56 -27.33 52.84
CA VAL A 570 -44.95 -27.38 52.37
C VAL A 570 -45.45 -25.95 52.23
N SER A 571 -45.83 -25.57 51.00
CA SER A 571 -46.33 -24.24 50.65
C SER A 571 -47.57 -23.87 51.47
N PRO A 572 -47.55 -22.83 52.33
CA PRO A 572 -48.77 -22.33 52.94
C PRO A 572 -49.51 -21.48 51.90
N THR A 573 -50.67 -21.96 51.46
CA THR A 573 -51.65 -21.19 50.69
C THR A 573 -52.10 -20.00 51.51
N VAL A 574 -51.60 -18.80 51.20
CA VAL A 574 -52.09 -17.55 51.78
C VAL A 574 -53.46 -17.24 51.15
N VAL A 575 -54.53 -17.39 51.93
CA VAL A 575 -55.88 -16.92 51.61
C VAL A 575 -55.90 -15.41 51.80
N TYR A 576 -56.06 -14.65 50.71
CA TYR A 576 -56.38 -13.23 50.81
C TYR A 576 -57.87 -13.11 51.13
N GLU A 577 -58.22 -12.78 52.38
CA GLU A 577 -59.56 -12.31 52.71
C GLU A 577 -59.79 -10.94 52.04
N ASN A 578 -60.86 -10.87 51.24
CA ASN A 578 -61.32 -9.64 50.61
C ASN A 578 -61.64 -8.59 51.67
N ILE A 579 -60.89 -7.49 51.71
CA ILE A 579 -61.30 -6.27 52.39
C ILE A 579 -62.45 -5.67 51.58
N ARG A 580 -63.66 -5.87 52.10
CA ARG A 580 -64.90 -5.20 51.70
C ARG A 580 -64.73 -3.69 51.83
N THR A 581 -65.21 -2.98 50.82
CA THR A 581 -65.45 -1.54 50.81
C THR A 581 -66.33 -1.12 51.99
N GLY A 582 -65.78 -0.28 52.87
CA GLY A 582 -66.49 0.32 54.00
C GLY A 582 -66.01 1.75 54.20
N SER A 583 -66.89 2.68 53.82
CA SER A 583 -66.80 4.13 53.96
C SER A 583 -66.45 4.60 55.38
N ASP A 584 -65.51 5.55 55.44
CA ASP A 584 -65.30 6.63 56.41
C ASP A 584 -66.04 6.58 57.76
N THR A 585 -65.29 6.62 58.87
CA THR A 585 -65.06 7.84 59.67
C THR A 585 -64.40 7.53 61.04
N ASN A 586 -63.50 8.44 61.42
CA ASN A 586 -63.05 8.82 62.77
C ASN A 586 -62.06 7.97 63.59
N SER A 587 -60.90 8.64 63.79
CA SER A 587 -60.10 8.81 65.02
C SER A 587 -59.74 7.57 65.86
N GLU A 588 -58.44 7.34 66.07
CA GLU A 588 -57.71 7.90 67.21
C GLU A 588 -56.23 7.51 67.22
N ARG A 589 -55.53 8.20 68.11
CA ARG A 589 -54.10 8.30 68.37
C ARG A 589 -53.50 7.07 69.09
N TYR A 590 -52.19 6.91 68.85
CA TYR A 590 -51.12 6.52 69.78
C TYR A 590 -50.84 5.05 70.15
N LYS A 591 -49.51 4.82 70.12
CA LYS A 591 -48.66 4.00 71.01
C LYS A 591 -48.51 2.51 70.71
N GLY A 592 -47.25 2.12 70.58
CA GLY A 592 -46.80 0.76 70.35
C GLY A 592 -46.92 -0.13 71.59
N SER A 593 -46.78 -1.42 71.34
CA SER A 593 -46.47 -2.42 72.35
C SER A 593 -45.63 -3.51 71.71
N ASN A 594 -44.60 -3.91 72.45
CA ASN A 594 -43.83 -5.13 72.28
C ASN A 594 -44.74 -6.36 72.19
N VAL A 595 -44.27 -7.39 71.51
CA VAL A 595 -44.75 -8.77 71.72
C VAL A 595 -43.55 -9.61 72.14
N GLU A 596 -43.62 -10.05 73.40
CA GLU A 596 -42.74 -11.02 74.04
C GLU A 596 -42.78 -12.38 73.34
N LEU A 597 -41.61 -13.03 73.36
CA LEU A 597 -41.49 -14.47 73.19
C LEU A 597 -42.29 -15.21 74.28
N ILE A 598 -43.11 -16.17 73.88
CA ILE A 598 -43.48 -17.29 74.74
C ILE A 598 -43.00 -18.58 74.08
N THR A 599 -41.91 -19.10 74.62
CA THR A 599 -41.52 -20.51 74.53
C THR A 599 -42.53 -21.38 75.28
N SER A 600 -42.98 -22.47 74.66
CA SER A 600 -43.56 -23.62 75.36
C SER A 600 -42.86 -24.88 74.89
N ASN A 601 -41.96 -25.39 75.74
CA ASN A 601 -41.49 -26.76 75.70
C ASN A 601 -42.57 -27.67 76.28
N ARG A 602 -42.90 -28.77 75.59
CA ARG A 602 -43.23 -30.01 76.29
C ARG A 602 -42.76 -31.24 75.54
N SER A 603 -41.98 -32.01 76.28
CA SER A 603 -41.32 -33.28 76.02
C SER A 603 -42.27 -34.49 75.99
N ARG A 604 -41.89 -35.51 75.21
CA ARG A 604 -41.80 -36.95 75.57
C ARG A 604 -41.45 -37.74 74.30
N GLU A 605 -40.25 -38.28 74.16
CA GLU A 605 -39.76 -39.57 74.69
C GLU A 605 -40.42 -40.83 74.11
N SER A 606 -39.52 -41.64 73.52
CA SER A 606 -39.44 -43.10 73.50
C SER A 606 -40.19 -43.93 72.45
N MET A 607 -39.36 -44.70 71.72
CA MET A 607 -39.49 -46.08 71.23
C MET A 607 -40.70 -46.41 70.35
N ILE A 608 -40.54 -46.97 69.15
CA ILE A 608 -39.72 -48.14 68.76
C ILE A 608 -38.99 -47.87 67.44
#